data_AF-A0A8S3E3A1-F1
#
_entry.id   AF-A0A8S3E3A1-F1
#
_cell.length_a   1.000
_cell.length_b   1.000
_cell.length_c   1.000
_cell.angle_alpha   90.00
_cell.angle_beta   90.00
_cell.angle_gamma   90.00
#
_symmetry.space_group_name_H-M   'P 1'
#
loop_
_entity.id
_entity.type
_entity.pdbx_description
1 polymer ?
#
loop_
_entity_poly.entity_id
_entity_poly.type
_entity_poly.pdbx_seq_one_letter_code
_entity_poly.pdbx_strand_id
1 'polypeptide(L)'
;MKDDACTHMTCLKCSQLWCYFCGKKVEDCDRARDSNNGIFDHNHNWNLGPKRCPMYLTQIHELDNRWPKDDFECLAWFHRNRSLRFLREAFEKLGEERIKQVDAHFNTITTCGFTLEEILEEDLTLIKYPQIS
;
A
#
# COMPACT_ATOMS: atom_id res chain seq x y z
N MET A 1 -18.86 15.68 3.75
CA MET A 1 -18.95 14.40 4.49
C MET A 1 -17.86 13.52 3.92
N LYS A 2 -16.99 12.95 4.76
CA LYS A 2 -15.97 12.00 4.31
C LYS A 2 -16.70 10.72 3.92
N ASP A 3 -16.39 10.14 2.77
CA ASP A 3 -16.87 8.81 2.42
C ASP A 3 -15.96 7.74 3.05
N ASP A 4 -16.55 6.58 3.35
CA ASP A 4 -15.84 5.49 4.02
C ASP A 4 -14.83 4.78 3.10
N ALA A 5 -14.87 5.10 1.80
CA ALA A 5 -14.01 4.51 0.77
C ALA A 5 -12.72 5.30 0.51
N CYS A 6 -12.60 6.57 0.92
CA CYS A 6 -11.37 7.32 0.68
C CYS A 6 -10.18 6.79 1.49
N THR A 7 -8.99 6.90 0.91
CA THR A 7 -7.73 6.44 1.51
C THR A 7 -7.24 7.31 2.67
N HIS A 8 -7.96 8.36 3.06
CA HIS A 8 -7.57 9.17 4.21
C HIS A 8 -8.10 8.58 5.51
N MET A 9 -7.26 8.49 6.53
CA MET A 9 -7.61 7.90 7.81
C MET A 9 -7.36 8.89 8.94
N THR A 10 -8.19 8.80 9.98
CA THR A 10 -8.06 9.59 11.21
C THR A 10 -7.98 8.62 12.38
N CYS A 11 -6.92 8.72 13.18
CA CYS A 11 -6.83 7.93 14.41
C CYS A 11 -7.85 8.45 15.44
N LEU A 12 -8.75 7.59 15.92
CA LEU A 12 -9.77 7.98 16.91
C LEU A 12 -9.19 8.39 18.28
N LYS A 13 -7.96 7.98 18.59
CA LYS A 13 -7.31 8.26 19.88
C LYS A 13 -6.52 9.57 19.88
N CYS A 14 -5.74 9.83 18.84
CA CYS A 14 -4.84 11.00 18.78
C CYS A 14 -5.22 12.00 17.68
N SER A 15 -6.30 11.77 16.94
CA SER A 15 -6.75 12.59 15.81
C SER A 15 -5.74 12.74 14.67
N GLN A 16 -4.64 11.96 14.66
CA GLN A 16 -3.65 11.99 13.58
C GLN A 16 -4.31 11.61 12.25
N LEU A 17 -4.13 12.48 11.27
CA LEU A 17 -4.49 12.23 9.87
C LEU A 17 -3.33 11.55 9.15
N TRP A 18 -3.64 10.54 8.33
CA TRP A 18 -2.65 9.79 7.55
C TRP A 18 -3.27 9.19 6.29
N CYS A 19 -2.44 8.87 5.30
CA CYS A 19 -2.85 8.21 4.07
C CYS A 19 -2.75 6.69 4.23
N TYR A 20 -3.88 6.00 4.12
CA TYR A 20 -4.01 4.55 4.17
C TYR A 20 -3.10 3.84 3.16
N PHE A 21 -3.01 4.40 1.95
CA PHE A 21 -2.26 3.82 0.85
C PHE A 21 -0.75 3.77 1.12
N CYS A 22 -0.13 4.90 1.50
CA CYS A 22 1.32 4.98 1.73
C CYS A 22 1.74 4.89 3.20
N GLY A 23 0.79 4.93 4.15
CA GLY A 23 1.06 4.89 5.59
C GLY A 23 1.65 6.18 6.17
N LYS A 24 1.83 7.23 5.36
CA LYS A 24 2.45 8.49 5.80
C LYS A 24 1.44 9.40 6.49
N LYS A 25 1.92 10.16 7.47
CA LYS A 25 1.16 11.25 8.10
C LYS A 25 1.05 12.44 7.15
N VAL A 26 0.10 13.35 7.40
CA VAL A 26 -0.11 14.56 6.58
C VAL A 26 1.18 15.36 6.41
N GLU A 27 1.95 15.51 7.49
CA GLU A 27 3.21 16.23 7.51
C GLU A 27 4.32 15.58 6.65
N ASP A 28 4.25 14.26 6.45
CA ASP A 28 5.24 13.47 5.70
C ASP A 28 4.83 13.21 4.24
N CYS A 29 3.59 13.56 3.88
CA CYS A 29 3.05 13.42 2.53
C CYS A 29 3.60 14.50 1.59
N ASP A 30 4.00 14.09 0.38
CA ASP A 30 4.14 15.03 -0.73
C ASP A 30 2.78 15.63 -1.07
N ARG A 31 2.68 16.96 -1.09
CA ARG A 31 1.43 17.70 -1.29
C ARG A 31 1.57 18.74 -2.40
N ALA A 32 0.45 19.19 -2.95
CA ALA A 32 0.43 20.41 -3.77
C ALA A 32 0.88 21.61 -2.92
N ARG A 33 1.71 22.50 -3.48
CA ARG A 33 2.37 23.59 -2.73
C ARG A 33 1.48 24.81 -2.47
N ASP A 34 0.33 24.90 -3.15
CA ASP A 34 -0.46 26.12 -3.25
C ASP A 34 -1.87 25.99 -2.64
N SER A 35 -2.11 24.96 -1.84
CA SER A 35 -3.41 24.70 -1.22
C SER A 35 -3.29 24.41 0.28
N ASN A 36 -4.30 24.89 1.03
CA ASN A 36 -4.44 24.67 2.47
C ASN A 36 -5.46 23.54 2.76
N ASN A 37 -5.61 22.58 1.85
CA ASN A 37 -6.59 21.50 1.98
C ASN A 37 -6.03 20.29 2.75
N GLY A 38 -4.84 20.39 3.33
CA GLY A 38 -4.31 19.41 4.27
C GLY A 38 -3.97 18.08 3.60
N ILE A 39 -4.60 16.98 4.03
CA ILE A 39 -4.33 15.65 3.47
C ILE A 39 -4.81 15.52 2.02
N PHE A 40 -5.86 16.23 1.62
CA PHE A 40 -6.43 16.14 0.27
C PHE A 40 -5.45 16.60 -0.81
N ASP A 41 -4.49 17.46 -0.45
CA ASP A 41 -3.42 17.91 -1.35
C ASP A 41 -2.44 16.79 -1.71
N HIS A 42 -2.47 15.68 -0.97
CA HIS A 42 -1.70 14.48 -1.27
C HIS A 42 -2.25 13.69 -2.47
N ASN A 43 -3.54 13.83 -2.81
CA ASN A 43 -4.11 13.17 -4.00
C ASN A 43 -4.10 14.05 -5.24
N HIS A 44 -3.79 15.33 -5.13
CA HIS A 44 -3.80 16.22 -6.28
C HIS A 44 -2.73 15.78 -7.30
N ASN A 45 -3.15 15.54 -8.55
CA ASN A 45 -2.28 15.04 -9.63
C ASN A 45 -1.48 13.78 -9.23
N TRP A 46 -2.08 12.89 -8.44
CA TRP A 46 -1.42 11.66 -7.97
C TRP A 46 -0.98 10.75 -9.12
N ASN A 47 -1.72 10.75 -10.22
CA ASN A 47 -1.45 9.96 -11.42
C ASN A 47 -0.22 10.44 -12.21
N LEU A 48 0.34 11.62 -11.91
CA LEU A 48 1.53 12.14 -12.60
C LEU A 48 2.84 11.57 -12.04
N GLY A 49 2.82 10.84 -10.93
CA GLY A 49 4.03 10.19 -10.41
C GLY A 49 3.89 9.57 -9.03
N PRO A 50 4.92 8.82 -8.58
CA PRO A 50 4.81 7.89 -7.45
C PRO A 50 4.79 8.54 -6.06
N LYS A 51 4.92 9.86 -5.98
CA LYS A 51 5.04 10.58 -4.71
C LYS A 51 3.71 10.84 -4.02
N ARG A 52 2.62 10.81 -4.79
CA ARG A 52 1.27 11.13 -4.38
C ARG A 52 0.38 9.91 -4.54
N CYS A 53 -0.68 9.83 -3.74
CA CYS A 53 -1.51 8.63 -3.66
C CYS A 53 -2.91 8.89 -4.21
N PRO A 54 -3.61 7.88 -4.72
CA PRO A 54 -5.00 8.03 -5.14
C PRO A 54 -5.91 8.31 -3.94
N MET A 55 -7.01 9.02 -4.20
CA MET A 55 -8.06 9.24 -3.20
C MET A 55 -8.88 7.97 -2.98
N TYR A 56 -9.13 7.21 -4.06
CA TYR A 56 -9.82 5.92 -4.03
C TYR A 56 -8.99 4.86 -4.77
N LEU A 57 -8.95 3.64 -4.26
CA LEU A 57 -8.16 2.56 -4.87
C LEU A 57 -8.61 2.25 -6.30
N THR A 58 -9.91 2.39 -6.60
CA THR A 58 -10.48 2.18 -7.93
C THR A 58 -9.94 3.13 -8.99
N GLN A 59 -9.47 4.33 -8.61
CA GLN A 59 -8.82 5.25 -9.54
C GLN A 59 -7.52 4.68 -10.13
N ILE A 60 -6.90 3.70 -9.47
CA ILE A 60 -5.66 3.10 -9.95
C ILE A 60 -5.89 2.30 -11.24
N HIS A 61 -7.08 1.73 -11.43
CA HIS A 61 -7.42 1.02 -12.67
C HIS A 61 -7.33 1.89 -13.93
N GLU A 62 -7.54 3.21 -13.79
CA GLU A 62 -7.42 4.16 -14.90
C GLU A 62 -5.97 4.27 -15.41
N LEU A 63 -5.00 3.94 -14.56
CA LEU A 63 -3.57 4.03 -14.84
C LEU A 63 -2.93 2.65 -15.07
N ASP A 64 -3.34 1.65 -14.30
CA ASP A 64 -2.79 0.31 -14.27
C ASP A 64 -3.92 -0.73 -14.32
N ASN A 65 -4.13 -1.31 -15.50
CA ASN A 65 -5.23 -2.22 -15.77
C ASN A 65 -5.17 -3.56 -15.00
N ARG A 66 -4.07 -3.82 -14.27
CA ARG A 66 -3.94 -4.97 -13.35
C ARG A 66 -4.78 -4.78 -12.09
N TRP A 67 -5.09 -3.54 -11.72
CA TRP A 67 -5.95 -3.27 -10.58
C TRP A 67 -7.39 -3.65 -10.90
N PRO A 68 -8.15 -4.19 -9.93
CA PRO A 68 -9.59 -4.39 -10.11
C PRO A 68 -10.35 -3.08 -10.30
N LYS A 69 -11.61 -3.17 -10.75
CA LYS A 69 -12.52 -2.01 -10.87
C LYS A 69 -13.49 -1.89 -9.68
N ASP A 70 -13.69 -2.98 -8.95
CA ASP A 70 -14.58 -3.05 -7.80
C ASP A 70 -13.82 -2.68 -6.52
N ASP A 71 -14.46 -1.91 -5.63
CA ASP A 71 -13.84 -1.42 -4.40
C ASP A 71 -13.37 -2.56 -3.48
N PHE A 72 -14.15 -3.64 -3.34
CA PHE A 72 -13.78 -4.78 -2.49
C PHE A 72 -12.61 -5.55 -3.07
N GLU A 73 -12.64 -5.78 -4.39
CA GLU A 73 -11.53 -6.44 -5.08
C GLU A 73 -10.25 -5.59 -5.02
N CYS A 74 -10.35 -4.27 -5.20
CA CYS A 74 -9.22 -3.36 -5.03
C CYS A 74 -8.62 -3.44 -3.63
N LEU A 75 -9.47 -3.47 -2.60
CA LEU A 75 -9.03 -3.56 -1.22
C LEU A 75 -8.31 -4.89 -0.94
N ALA A 76 -8.88 -6.00 -1.38
CA ALA A 76 -8.28 -7.33 -1.27
C ALA A 76 -6.93 -7.39 -2.00
N TRP A 77 -6.86 -6.85 -3.22
CA TRP A 77 -5.63 -6.80 -4.02
C TRP A 77 -4.55 -5.96 -3.34
N PHE A 78 -4.92 -4.79 -2.80
CA PHE A 78 -4.03 -3.91 -2.05
C PHE A 78 -3.49 -4.59 -0.78
N HIS A 79 -4.36 -5.24 0.00
CA HIS A 79 -3.96 -5.94 1.23
C HIS A 79 -3.04 -7.11 0.94
N ARG A 80 -3.32 -7.88 -0.11
CA ARG A 80 -2.47 -8.99 -0.54
C ARG A 80 -1.07 -8.48 -0.87
N ASN A 81 -0.96 -7.49 -1.75
CA ASN A 81 0.33 -6.90 -2.15
C ASN A 81 1.09 -6.32 -0.96
N ARG A 82 0.40 -5.56 -0.10
CA ARG A 82 1.03 -4.95 1.08
C ARG A 82 1.52 -6.00 2.08
N SER A 83 0.77 -7.07 2.29
CA SER A 83 1.17 -8.18 3.18
C SER A 83 2.41 -8.89 2.65
N LEU A 84 2.42 -9.25 1.36
CA LEU A 84 3.59 -9.85 0.72
C LEU A 84 4.83 -8.95 0.80
N ARG A 85 4.66 -7.63 0.63
CA ARG A 85 5.78 -6.67 0.77
C ARG A 85 6.35 -6.66 2.18
N PHE A 86 5.51 -6.59 3.20
CA PHE A 86 5.98 -6.61 4.59
C PHE A 86 6.59 -7.95 4.97
N LEU A 87 6.07 -9.07 4.44
CA LEU A 87 6.68 -10.38 4.61
C LEU A 87 8.06 -10.42 3.95
N ARG A 88 8.20 -9.96 2.70
CA ARG A 88 9.49 -9.88 2.00
C ARG A 88 10.50 -9.03 2.75
N GLU A 89 10.11 -7.84 3.21
CA GLU A 89 10.96 -6.95 4.01
C GLU A 89 11.39 -7.61 5.34
N ALA A 90 10.49 -8.33 6.01
CA ALA A 90 10.84 -9.11 7.20
C ALA A 90 11.80 -10.25 6.87
N PHE A 91 11.62 -10.88 5.71
CA PHE A 91 12.49 -11.94 5.21
C PHE A 91 13.92 -11.46 4.98
N GLU A 92 14.06 -10.37 4.23
CA GLU A 92 15.33 -9.72 3.92
C GLU A 92 16.05 -9.25 5.20
N LYS A 93 15.29 -8.72 6.17
CA LYS A 93 15.85 -8.21 7.43
C LYS A 93 16.36 -9.30 8.37
N LEU A 94 15.64 -10.43 8.47
CA LEU A 94 16.00 -11.54 9.36
C LEU A 94 17.04 -12.47 8.74
N GLY A 95 17.01 -12.61 7.42
CA GLY A 95 17.78 -13.60 6.69
C GLY A 95 17.14 -14.99 6.71
N GLU A 96 17.39 -15.75 5.65
CA GLU A 96 16.76 -17.06 5.38
C GLU A 96 16.94 -18.06 6.53
N GLU A 97 18.16 -18.17 7.07
CA GLU A 97 18.47 -19.13 8.13
C GLU A 97 17.69 -18.87 9.42
N ARG A 98 17.51 -17.60 9.79
CA ARG A 98 16.74 -17.25 10.99
C ARG A 98 15.27 -17.58 10.82
N ILE A 99 14.75 -17.45 9.61
CA ILE A 99 13.36 -17.71 9.32
C ILE A 99 13.07 -19.20 9.27
N LYS A 100 13.96 -20.01 8.70
CA LYS A 100 13.86 -21.47 8.79
C LYS A 100 13.80 -21.94 10.24
N GLN A 101 14.60 -21.35 11.14
CA GLN A 101 14.55 -21.65 12.56
C GLN A 101 13.20 -21.27 13.18
N VAL A 102 12.71 -20.07 12.91
CA VAL A 102 11.41 -19.61 13.44
C VAL A 102 10.26 -20.46 12.89
N ASP A 103 10.27 -20.78 11.60
CA ASP A 103 9.24 -21.60 10.97
C ASP A 103 9.22 -23.03 11.52
N ALA A 104 10.39 -23.64 11.74
CA ALA A 104 10.47 -24.97 12.35
C ALA A 104 9.87 -25.03 13.78
N HIS A 105 9.84 -23.90 14.49
CA HIS A 105 9.31 -23.83 15.85
C HIS A 105 7.84 -23.35 15.91
N PHE A 106 7.45 -22.46 15.00
CA PHE A 106 6.18 -21.73 15.09
C PHE A 106 5.29 -21.87 13.86
N ASN A 107 5.73 -22.58 12.81
CA ASN A 107 5.00 -22.74 11.55
C ASN A 107 4.61 -21.40 10.91
N THR A 108 5.47 -20.39 11.02
CA THR A 108 5.16 -19.00 10.61
C THR A 108 4.90 -18.83 9.12
N ILE A 109 5.59 -19.57 8.25
CA ILE A 109 5.40 -19.52 6.80
C ILE A 109 4.15 -20.31 6.43
N THR A 110 4.02 -21.53 6.98
CA THR A 110 2.91 -22.41 6.62
C THR A 110 1.54 -21.91 7.11
N THR A 111 1.50 -21.01 8.10
CA THR A 111 0.26 -20.47 8.67
C THR A 111 -0.05 -19.02 8.29
N CYS A 112 0.84 -18.29 7.60
CA CYS A 112 0.61 -16.88 7.27
C CYS A 112 -0.31 -16.65 6.06
N GLY A 113 -0.74 -17.71 5.39
CA GLY A 113 -1.63 -17.63 4.22
C GLY A 113 -0.91 -17.32 2.90
N PHE A 114 0.42 -17.34 2.88
CA PHE A 114 1.26 -17.14 1.71
C PHE A 114 2.34 -18.21 1.63
N THR A 115 2.66 -18.64 0.41
CA THR A 115 3.81 -19.49 0.13
C THR A 115 5.11 -18.69 0.14
N LEU A 116 6.22 -19.38 0.35
CA LEU A 116 7.55 -18.76 0.27
C LEU A 116 7.83 -18.19 -1.14
N GLU A 117 7.37 -18.87 -2.19
CA GLU A 117 7.50 -18.42 -3.58
C GLU A 117 6.75 -17.10 -3.81
N GLU A 118 5.49 -16.99 -3.35
CA GLU A 118 4.74 -15.72 -3.42
C GLU A 118 5.48 -14.59 -2.68
N ILE A 119 6.03 -14.89 -1.50
CA ILE A 119 6.77 -13.90 -0.71
C ILE A 119 8.01 -13.42 -1.45
N LEU A 120 8.80 -14.31 -2.05
CA LEU A 120 10.11 -13.96 -2.61
C LEU A 120 10.06 -13.50 -4.07
N GLU A 121 9.22 -14.11 -4.89
CA GLU A 121 9.30 -14.01 -6.36
C GLU A 121 8.19 -13.16 -6.99
N GLU A 122 7.06 -12.92 -6.30
CA GLU A 122 5.93 -12.19 -6.89
C GLU A 122 6.30 -10.73 -7.23
N ASP A 123 5.81 -10.21 -8.36
CA ASP A 123 5.97 -8.80 -8.74
C ASP A 123 5.09 -7.91 -7.86
N LEU A 124 5.68 -7.39 -6.78
CA LEU A 124 5.01 -6.52 -5.82
C LEU A 124 5.01 -5.03 -6.23
N THR A 125 5.23 -4.74 -7.53
CA THR A 125 5.07 -3.38 -8.06
C THR A 125 3.63 -2.93 -7.91
N LEU A 126 3.40 -2.07 -6.92
CA LEU A 126 2.06 -1.68 -6.50
C LEU A 126 1.29 -0.91 -7.57
N ILE A 127 1.94 0.02 -8.28
CA ILE A 127 1.36 0.77 -9.40
C ILE A 127 2.39 0.81 -10.52
N LYS A 128 1.99 0.39 -11.73
CA LYS A 128 2.76 0.61 -12.95
C LYS A 128 2.34 1.93 -13.58
N TYR A 129 3.20 2.95 -13.45
CA TYR A 129 3.01 4.22 -14.12
C TYR A 129 3.36 4.09 -15.63
N PRO A 130 2.58 4.71 -16.54
CA PRO A 130 2.95 4.82 -17.93
C PRO A 130 4.33 5.46 -18.04
N GLN A 131 5.18 4.90 -18.90
CA GLN A 131 6.44 5.54 -19.24
C GLN A 131 6.11 6.83 -20.00
N ILE A 132 6.40 7.99 -19.40
CA ILE A 132 6.28 9.27 -20.09
C ILE A 132 7.47 9.33 -21.05
N SER A 133 7.18 9.16 -22.34
CA SER A 133 8.13 9.33 -23.45
C SER A 133 8.52 10.79 -23.64
#